data_AF-A1YFS5-F1
#
_entry.id   AF-A1YFS5-F1
#
_cell.length_a   1.000
_cell.length_b   1.000
_cell.length_c   1.000
_cell.angle_alpha   90.00
_cell.angle_beta   90.00
_cell.angle_gamma   90.00
#
_symmetry.space_group_name_H-M   'P 1'
#
loop_
_entity.id
_entity.type
_entity.pdbx_description
1 polymer ?
#
loop_
_entity_poly.entity_id
_entity_poly.type
_entity_poly.pdbx_seq_one_letter_code
_entity_poly.pdbx_strand_id
1 'polypeptide(L)'
;YDKYCADHFKDNHCDQGCNSEECGWDGLDCAADQPENLAEGTLVIVVLLPPEQLLQDVRSFLRALGTLLHTNLRIKRDSKGEPMVYPYYGEKSAAMKKQRMTRRSLPGEQEQEVAG
;
A
#
# COMPACT_ATOMS: atom_id res chain seq x y z
N TYR A 1 20.63 -12.26 -10.91
CA TYR A 1 19.50 -13.06 -10.44
C TYR A 1 18.35 -12.22 -9.90
N ASP A 2 18.58 -11.01 -9.41
CA ASP A 2 17.50 -10.16 -8.84
C ASP A 2 16.26 -10.01 -9.73
N LYS A 3 16.41 -9.65 -11.01
CA LYS A 3 15.27 -9.54 -11.93
C LYS A 3 14.45 -10.83 -12.04
N TYR A 4 15.12 -11.98 -12.16
CA TYR A 4 14.45 -13.28 -12.25
C TYR A 4 13.64 -13.55 -10.97
N CYS A 5 14.28 -13.41 -9.81
CA CYS A 5 13.60 -13.64 -8.54
C CYS A 5 12.48 -12.63 -8.27
N ALA A 6 12.57 -11.41 -8.78
CA ALA A 6 11.49 -10.44 -8.68
C ALA A 6 10.28 -10.86 -9.54
N ASP A 7 10.53 -11.33 -10.76
CA ASP A 7 9.48 -11.74 -11.71
C ASP A 7 8.78 -13.04 -11.27
N HIS A 8 9.47 -13.91 -10.52
CA HIS A 8 8.97 -15.20 -10.00
C HIS A 8 8.49 -15.19 -8.54
N PHE A 9 8.73 -14.11 -7.79
CA PHE A 9 8.35 -14.03 -6.38
C PHE A 9 6.84 -14.27 -6.15
N LYS A 10 6.51 -15.29 -5.35
CA LYS A 10 5.13 -15.59 -4.93
C LYS A 10 4.20 -15.91 -6.12
N ASP A 11 4.71 -16.65 -7.09
CA ASP A 11 3.98 -17.12 -8.27
C ASP A 11 3.35 -18.52 -8.09
N ASN A 12 3.56 -19.15 -6.92
CA ASN A 12 3.19 -20.53 -6.56
C ASN A 12 4.05 -21.61 -7.24
N HIS A 13 5.24 -21.25 -7.72
CA HIS A 13 6.26 -22.17 -8.19
C HIS A 13 7.52 -21.99 -7.34
N CYS A 14 8.10 -23.09 -6.86
CA CYS A 14 9.32 -23.00 -6.05
C CYS A 14 10.56 -22.87 -6.95
N ASP A 15 11.15 -21.69 -6.94
CA ASP A 15 12.44 -21.36 -7.53
C ASP A 15 13.56 -21.45 -6.49
N GLN A 16 14.24 -22.61 -6.41
CA GLN A 16 15.31 -22.84 -5.43
C GLN A 16 16.47 -21.83 -5.52
N GLY A 17 16.72 -21.25 -6.69
CA GLY A 17 17.71 -20.18 -6.86
C GLY A 17 17.34 -18.85 -6.20
N CYS A 18 16.07 -18.69 -5.80
CA CYS A 18 15.50 -17.51 -5.13
C CYS A 18 15.10 -17.81 -3.67
N ASN A 19 15.25 -19.06 -3.22
CA ASN A 19 14.91 -19.51 -1.87
C ASN A 19 16.03 -19.20 -0.86
N SER A 20 16.38 -17.92 -0.74
CA SER A 20 17.38 -17.40 0.19
C SER A 20 16.91 -16.09 0.83
N GLU A 21 17.52 -15.72 1.96
CA GLU A 21 17.16 -14.50 2.71
C GLU A 21 17.26 -13.25 1.85
N GLU A 22 18.35 -13.09 1.11
CA GLU A 22 18.62 -11.93 0.26
C GLU A 22 17.64 -11.79 -0.91
N CYS A 23 16.98 -12.88 -1.29
CA CYS A 23 15.96 -12.92 -2.35
C CYS A 23 14.52 -12.89 -1.80
N GLY A 24 14.34 -12.96 -0.48
CA GLY A 24 13.04 -13.00 0.19
C GLY A 24 12.38 -14.37 0.20
N TRP A 25 13.16 -15.46 0.17
CA TRP A 25 12.69 -16.86 0.20
C TRP A 25 11.64 -17.19 -0.86
N ASP A 26 11.82 -16.62 -2.05
CA ASP A 26 10.91 -16.82 -3.18
C ASP A 26 9.42 -16.54 -2.85
N GLY A 27 9.18 -15.66 -1.87
CA GLY A 27 7.82 -15.34 -1.43
C GLY A 27 7.08 -16.50 -0.73
N LEU A 28 7.82 -17.46 -0.19
CA LEU A 28 7.36 -18.71 0.45
C LEU A 28 6.86 -19.80 -0.50
N ASP A 29 7.09 -19.69 -1.81
CA ASP A 29 6.65 -20.74 -2.75
C ASP A 29 7.35 -22.09 -2.50
N CYS A 30 8.54 -22.07 -1.91
CA CYS A 30 9.29 -23.26 -1.49
C CYS A 30 8.94 -23.81 -0.09
N ALA A 31 8.03 -23.17 0.63
CA ALA A 31 7.67 -23.52 2.02
C ALA A 31 6.17 -23.82 2.17
N ALA A 32 5.50 -24.25 1.10
CA ALA A 32 4.06 -24.49 1.08
C ALA A 32 3.57 -25.55 2.07
N ASP A 33 4.45 -26.47 2.50
CA ASP A 33 4.18 -27.52 3.50
C ASP A 33 4.44 -27.06 4.94
N GLN A 34 5.01 -25.88 5.14
CA GLN A 34 5.32 -25.35 6.46
C GLN A 34 4.14 -24.57 7.04
N PRO A 35 3.79 -24.80 8.33
CA PRO A 35 2.78 -23.99 9.00
C PRO A 35 3.27 -22.54 9.15
N GLU A 36 2.33 -21.60 9.09
CA GLU A 36 2.64 -20.19 9.30
C GLU A 36 3.10 -19.90 10.73
N ASN A 37 4.17 -19.10 10.86
CA ASN A 37 4.63 -18.56 12.13
C ASN A 37 4.51 -17.04 12.12
N LEU A 38 3.33 -16.54 12.47
CA LEU A 38 3.04 -15.11 12.42
C LEU A 38 3.60 -14.40 13.66
N ALA A 39 4.28 -13.27 13.44
CA ALA A 39 4.61 -12.34 14.51
C ALA A 39 3.33 -11.77 15.15
N GLU A 40 3.41 -11.44 16.45
CA GLU A 40 2.30 -10.81 17.15
C GLU A 40 1.96 -9.42 16.59
N GLY A 41 0.67 -9.11 16.52
CA GLY A 41 0.17 -7.80 16.10
C GLY A 41 -0.13 -7.69 14.60
N THR A 42 -0.12 -6.46 14.09
CA THR A 42 -0.37 -6.18 12.67
C THR A 42 0.39 -4.92 12.29
N LEU A 43 1.23 -5.03 11.26
CA LEU A 43 1.91 -3.88 10.66
C LEU A 43 0.89 -3.09 9.81
N VAL A 44 0.63 -1.83 10.19
CA VAL A 44 -0.27 -0.92 9.45
C VAL A 44 0.58 0.14 8.75
N ILE A 45 0.42 0.26 7.44
CA ILE A 45 1.22 1.15 6.59
C ILE A 45 0.30 2.03 5.75
N VAL A 46 0.65 3.31 5.63
CA VAL A 46 0.07 4.22 4.65
C VAL A 46 1.01 4.33 3.45
N VAL A 47 0.51 4.01 2.26
CA VAL A 47 1.26 4.12 0.99
C VAL A 47 0.58 5.16 0.12
N LEU A 48 1.36 6.00 -0.57
CA LEU A 48 0.85 7.03 -1.48
C LEU A 48 0.49 6.46 -2.86
N LEU A 49 -0.29 5.37 -2.87
CA LEU A 49 -0.85 4.74 -4.06
C LEU A 49 -2.35 4.49 -3.85
N PRO A 50 -3.19 4.64 -4.89
CA PRO A 50 -4.57 4.15 -4.83
C PRO A 50 -4.59 2.64 -4.52
N PRO A 51 -5.60 2.14 -3.79
CA PRO A 51 -5.74 0.72 -3.46
C PRO A 51 -5.58 -0.21 -4.66
N GLU A 52 -6.17 0.16 -5.80
CA GLU A 52 -6.16 -0.63 -7.03
C GLU A 52 -4.75 -0.78 -7.60
N GLN A 53 -3.96 0.30 -7.56
CA GLN A 53 -2.57 0.28 -8.04
C GLN A 53 -1.67 -0.52 -7.11
N LEU A 54 -1.85 -0.38 -5.78
CA LEU A 54 -1.10 -1.18 -4.81
C LEU A 54 -1.39 -2.68 -4.97
N LEU A 55 -2.65 -3.04 -5.22
CA LEU A 55 -3.04 -4.45 -5.42
C LEU A 55 -2.48 -5.02 -6.73
N GLN A 56 -2.36 -4.22 -7.79
CA GLN A 56 -1.72 -4.63 -9.05
C GLN A 56 -0.23 -4.94 -8.88
N ASP A 57 0.47 -4.23 -7.98
CA ASP A 57 1.92 -4.38 -7.76
C ASP A 57 2.25 -5.00 -6.38
N VAL A 58 1.30 -5.75 -5.81
CA VAL A 58 1.40 -6.23 -4.41
C VAL A 58 2.60 -7.16 -4.18
N ARG A 59 2.99 -7.95 -5.19
CA ARG A 59 4.15 -8.85 -5.10
C ARG A 59 5.44 -8.05 -4.94
N SER A 60 5.66 -7.05 -5.79
CA SER A 60 6.83 -6.18 -5.73
C SER A 60 6.88 -5.40 -4.41
N PHE A 61 5.74 -4.87 -3.97
CA PHE A 61 5.63 -4.18 -2.68
C PHE A 61 6.03 -5.09 -1.50
N LEU A 62 5.46 -6.30 -1.44
CA LEU A 62 5.77 -7.26 -0.38
C LEU A 62 7.22 -7.75 -0.44
N ARG A 63 7.77 -7.96 -1.63
CA ARG A 63 9.17 -8.34 -1.83
C ARG A 63 10.11 -7.26 -1.31
N ALA A 64 9.90 -6.01 -1.72
CA ALA A 64 10.75 -4.88 -1.34
C ALA A 64 10.73 -4.64 0.18
N LEU A 65 9.56 -4.70 0.81
CA LEU A 65 9.45 -4.52 2.25
C LEU A 65 9.93 -5.76 3.02
N GLY A 66 9.69 -6.96 2.50
CA GLY A 66 10.14 -8.21 3.10
C GLY A 66 11.66 -8.34 3.12
N THR A 67 12.34 -8.03 2.01
CA THR A 67 13.81 -8.01 1.95
C THR A 67 14.39 -6.96 2.87
N LEU A 68 13.76 -5.78 3.00
CA LEU A 68 14.17 -4.75 3.96
C LEU A 68 14.03 -5.21 5.42
N LEU A 69 12.98 -5.96 5.75
CA LEU A 69 12.72 -6.46 7.10
C LEU A 69 13.35 -7.84 7.37
N HIS A 70 14.05 -8.41 6.39
CA HIS A 70 14.66 -9.75 6.46
C HIS A 70 13.63 -10.83 6.87
N THR A 71 12.40 -10.73 6.33
CA THR A 71 11.32 -11.68 6.60
C THR A 71 10.29 -11.68 5.47
N ASN A 72 9.18 -12.39 5.64
CA ASN A 72 8.11 -12.47 4.65
C ASN A 72 6.82 -11.83 5.16
N LEU A 73 6.17 -11.10 4.26
CA LEU A 73 4.98 -10.32 4.56
C LEU A 73 3.81 -10.80 3.72
N ARG A 74 2.61 -10.61 4.26
CA ARG A 74 1.36 -10.78 3.53
C ARG A 74 0.38 -9.69 3.91
N ILE A 75 -0.48 -9.34 2.96
CA ILE A 75 -1.65 -8.52 3.26
C ILE A 75 -2.58 -9.35 4.15
N LYS A 76 -2.91 -8.81 5.33
CA LYS A 76 -3.87 -9.42 6.24
C LYS A 76 -5.23 -9.51 5.53
N ARG A 77 -5.97 -10.60 5.75
CA ARG A 77 -7.33 -10.76 5.24
C ARG A 77 -8.34 -10.51 6.35
N ASP A 78 -9.49 -9.96 6.01
CA ASP A 78 -10.60 -9.78 6.93
C ASP A 78 -11.37 -11.09 7.17
N SER A 79 -12.46 -11.04 7.95
CA SER A 79 -13.30 -12.21 8.23
C SER A 79 -13.99 -12.82 7.01
N LYS A 80 -14.04 -12.09 5.89
CA LYS A 80 -14.61 -12.56 4.61
C LYS A 80 -13.52 -13.09 3.67
N GLY A 81 -12.26 -13.00 4.07
CA GLY A 81 -11.12 -13.37 3.24
C GLY A 81 -10.63 -12.25 2.32
N GLU A 82 -11.16 -11.04 2.42
CA GLU A 82 -10.78 -9.92 1.55
C GLU A 82 -9.49 -9.25 2.03
N PRO A 83 -8.61 -8.77 1.13
CA PRO A 83 -7.38 -8.08 1.52
C PRO A 83 -7.70 -6.78 2.28
N MET A 84 -7.04 -6.57 3.42
CA MET A 84 -7.20 -5.36 4.23
C MET A 84 -6.41 -4.18 3.64
N VAL A 85 -6.82 -3.73 2.44
CA VAL A 85 -6.29 -2.55 1.74
C VAL A 85 -7.43 -1.54 1.59
N TYR A 86 -7.25 -0.34 2.14
CA TYR A 86 -8.30 0.68 2.22
C TYR A 86 -7.80 2.02 1.69
N PRO A 87 -8.67 2.86 1.09
CA PRO A 87 -8.29 4.20 0.69
C PRO A 87 -7.94 5.05 1.92
N TYR A 88 -6.83 5.77 1.84
CA TYR A 88 -6.40 6.72 2.86
C TYR A 88 -6.57 8.16 2.34
N TYR A 89 -7.45 8.92 2.99
CA TYR A 89 -7.78 10.29 2.57
C TYR A 89 -6.97 11.38 3.28
N GLY A 90 -6.02 10.99 4.14
CA GLY A 90 -5.25 11.92 4.96
C GLY A 90 -6.07 12.63 6.03
N GLU A 91 -5.40 13.44 6.84
CA GLU A 91 -6.07 14.39 7.69
C GLU A 91 -6.62 15.55 6.84
N LYS A 92 -7.95 15.73 6.84
CA LYS A 92 -8.63 16.97 7.29
C LYS A 92 -8.14 18.41 7.01
N SER A 93 -6.86 18.72 6.72
CA SER A 93 -6.29 19.97 7.27
C SER A 93 -5.04 20.54 6.56
N ALA A 94 -5.25 21.39 5.54
CA ALA A 94 -4.48 22.64 5.30
C ALA A 94 -5.02 23.40 4.07
N ALA A 95 -5.33 22.67 2.99
CA ALA A 95 -5.80 23.25 1.73
C ALA A 95 -7.20 23.91 1.87
N MET A 96 -8.13 23.25 2.58
CA MET A 96 -9.47 23.80 2.83
C MET A 96 -9.47 24.97 3.84
N LYS A 97 -8.50 25.04 4.76
CA LYS A 97 -8.33 26.22 5.64
C LYS A 97 -7.82 27.43 4.85
N LYS A 98 -6.89 27.24 3.91
CA LYS A 98 -6.43 28.32 3.00
C LYS A 98 -7.56 28.83 2.11
N GLN A 99 -8.37 27.95 1.51
CA GLN A 99 -9.51 28.36 0.68
C GLN A 99 -10.62 29.09 1.48
N ARG A 100 -10.86 28.72 2.75
CA ARG A 100 -11.83 29.45 3.61
C ARG A 100 -11.30 30.80 4.10
N MET A 101 -9.98 30.93 4.32
CA MET A 101 -9.35 32.21 4.69
C MET A 101 -9.29 33.17 3.50
N THR A 102 -8.90 32.71 2.30
CA THR A 102 -8.83 33.58 1.12
C THR A 102 -10.19 34.07 0.65
N ARG A 103 -11.25 33.27 0.79
CA ARG A 103 -12.64 33.70 0.48
C ARG A 103 -13.23 34.70 1.47
N ARG A 104 -12.70 34.81 2.70
CA ARG A 104 -13.18 35.77 3.71
C ARG A 104 -12.49 37.14 3.62
N SER A 105 -11.39 37.25 2.87
CA SER A 105 -10.58 38.48 2.77
C SER A 105 -10.88 39.34 1.55
N LEU A 106 -11.85 38.98 0.71
CA LEU A 106 -12.32 39.82 -0.39
C LEU A 106 -13.49 40.67 0.13
N PRO A 107 -13.36 42.01 0.20
CA PRO A 107 -14.51 42.89 0.39
C PRO A 107 -15.47 42.64 -0.78
N GLY A 108 -16.74 42.41 -0.48
CA GLY A 108 -17.73 42.14 -1.50
C GLY A 108 -17.88 43.33 -2.44
N GLU A 109 -17.70 43.08 -3.73
CA GLU A 109 -18.33 43.87 -4.77
C GLU A 109 -19.83 43.55 -4.73
N GLN A 110 -20.56 44.29 -3.88
CA GLN A 110 -21.97 44.51 -4.09
C GLN A 110 -22.10 45.68 -5.06
N GLU A 111 -22.54 45.41 -6.28
CA GLU A 111 -23.54 46.25 -6.91
C GLU A 111 -24.39 45.42 -7.87
N GLN A 112 -25.68 45.35 -7.55
CA GLN A 112 -26.73 44.70 -8.29
C GLN A 112 -27.03 45.48 -9.58
N GLU A 113 -27.17 44.75 -10.68
CA GLU A 113 -27.82 45.25 -11.89
C GLU A 113 -29.34 45.42 -11.69
N VAL A 114 -29.81 46.63 -12.04
CA VAL A 114 -31.04 46.99 -12.78
C VAL A 114 -32.41 46.96 -12.08
N ALA A 115 -33.04 48.14 -11.99
CA ALA A 115 -34.45 48.37 -12.35
C ALA A 115 -34.72 49.87 -12.57
N GLY A 116 -35.21 50.25 -13.76
CA GLY A 116 -35.88 51.55 -14.02
C GLY A 116 -35.33 52.33 -15.19
#